data_AF-A0A822ZYV7-F1
#
_entry.id   AF-A0A822ZYV7-F1
#
_cell.length_a   1.000
_cell.length_b   1.000
_cell.length_c   1.000
_cell.angle_alpha   90.00
_cell.angle_beta   90.00
_cell.angle_gamma   90.00
#
_symmetry.space_group_name_H-M   'P 1'
#
loop_
_entity.id
_entity.type
_entity.pdbx_description
1 polymer ?
#
loop_
_entity_poly.entity_id
_entity_poly.type
_entity_poly.pdbx_seq_one_letter_code
_entity_poly.pdbx_strand_id
1 'polypeptide(L)'
;MLIEFLFEEFPNWEDIGGQAIGDLQAFCKASKMRFDADPAFKERAQQAVVRLQGGEAKYRRAWTKICEISRREFDQVYQRLGVHLEEKGESFYNPYFPGVIEELSRQGLIEETALWYRLNEEKAEWIIYVTDVGQQQHFEMFFSAAKRAGWLPCDGKAYPQATHVGFGLVLGDDGKRFRTRSTEVVRLVDLLDEAKNHSKAALIERGKDAEWSDKDLEQTAEAVGYGAVKKLLQRSPTSVANLESCSFRSF
;
A
#
# COMPACT_ATOMS: atom_id res chain seq x y z
N MET A 1 -0.32 -3.95 18.83
CA MET A 1 -1.61 -3.20 18.87
C MET A 1 -2.74 -4.02 18.27
N LEU A 2 -2.75 -4.27 16.97
CA LEU A 2 -3.84 -5.01 16.30
C LEU A 2 -4.11 -6.40 16.88
N ILE A 3 -3.06 -7.16 17.18
CA ILE A 3 -3.18 -8.51 17.76
C ILE A 3 -3.79 -8.46 19.17
N GLU A 4 -3.35 -7.54 20.02
CA GLU A 4 -3.92 -7.42 21.37
C GLU A 4 -5.36 -6.91 21.33
N PHE A 5 -5.66 -5.98 20.42
CA PHE A 5 -7.03 -5.52 20.21
C PHE A 5 -7.93 -6.65 19.72
N LEU A 6 -7.43 -7.50 18.82
CA LEU A 6 -8.12 -8.71 18.37
C LEU A 6 -8.45 -9.63 19.56
N PHE A 7 -7.50 -9.83 20.47
CA PHE A 7 -7.73 -10.70 21.63
C PHE A 7 -8.72 -10.12 22.64
N GLU A 8 -8.78 -8.79 22.80
CA GLU A 8 -9.74 -8.13 23.70
C GLU A 8 -11.16 -8.14 23.13
N GLU A 9 -11.32 -7.71 21.88
CA GLU A 9 -12.64 -7.58 21.25
C GLU A 9 -13.25 -8.93 20.89
N PHE A 10 -12.40 -9.94 20.67
CA PHE A 10 -12.81 -11.24 20.17
C PHE A 10 -12.19 -12.40 20.96
N PRO A 11 -12.83 -12.80 22.08
CA PRO A 11 -12.36 -13.93 22.89
C PRO A 11 -12.17 -15.24 22.10
N ASN A 12 -13.00 -15.47 21.08
CA ASN A 12 -12.94 -16.63 20.18
C ASN A 12 -12.40 -16.27 18.79
N TRP A 13 -11.37 -15.41 18.72
CA TRP A 13 -10.78 -14.92 17.46
C TRP A 13 -10.32 -16.03 16.50
N GLU A 14 -10.05 -17.25 16.99
CA GLU A 14 -9.66 -18.40 16.17
C GLU A 14 -10.77 -18.81 15.19
N ASP A 15 -12.04 -18.69 15.58
CA ASP A 15 -13.20 -19.10 14.79
C ASP A 15 -13.82 -17.97 13.96
N ILE A 16 -13.30 -16.75 14.12
CA ILE A 16 -13.86 -15.59 13.42
C ILE A 16 -13.69 -15.71 11.92
N GLY A 17 -14.80 -15.76 11.18
CA GLY A 17 -14.77 -15.59 9.73
C GLY A 17 -14.25 -14.19 9.37
N GLY A 18 -13.55 -14.04 8.24
CA GLY A 18 -12.98 -12.74 7.82
C GLY A 18 -13.99 -11.59 7.73
N GLN A 19 -15.29 -11.89 7.62
CA GLN A 19 -16.38 -10.91 7.67
C GLN A 19 -16.55 -10.23 9.04
N ALA A 20 -16.12 -10.85 10.15
CA ALA A 20 -16.38 -10.29 11.49
C ALA A 20 -15.42 -9.16 11.89
N ILE A 21 -14.25 -9.06 11.24
CA ILE A 21 -13.40 -7.88 11.36
C ILE A 21 -13.87 -6.77 10.41
N GLY A 22 -14.65 -7.11 9.38
CA GLY A 22 -15.50 -6.23 8.56
C GLY A 22 -14.76 -5.12 7.81
N ASP A 23 -14.33 -4.12 8.56
CA ASP A 23 -13.59 -2.94 8.10
C ASP A 23 -12.25 -2.87 8.86
N LEU A 24 -11.17 -3.27 8.20
CA LEU A 24 -9.84 -3.25 8.80
C LEU A 24 -9.37 -1.83 9.14
N GLN A 25 -9.84 -0.80 8.42
CA GLN A 25 -9.51 0.59 8.70
C GLN A 25 -10.15 1.06 10.02
N ALA A 26 -11.43 0.72 10.23
CA ALA A 26 -12.13 0.98 11.49
C ALA A 26 -11.46 0.23 12.65
N PHE A 27 -11.10 -1.04 12.45
CA PHE A 27 -10.38 -1.86 13.42
C PHE A 27 -9.01 -1.24 13.77
N CYS A 28 -8.24 -0.80 12.77
CA CYS A 28 -6.97 -0.11 12.98
C CYS A 28 -7.15 1.18 13.80
N LYS A 29 -8.14 2.00 13.46
CA LYS A 29 -8.44 3.25 14.17
C LYS A 29 -8.83 2.99 15.62
N ALA A 30 -9.71 2.03 15.89
CA ALA A 30 -10.13 1.66 17.23
C ALA A 30 -8.96 1.14 18.07
N SER A 31 -8.14 0.25 17.51
CA SER A 31 -6.95 -0.26 18.20
C SER A 31 -5.92 0.84 18.51
N LYS A 32 -5.79 1.86 17.64
CA LYS A 32 -4.92 3.02 17.88
C LYS A 32 -5.44 3.91 19.00
N MET A 33 -6.74 4.18 19.00
CA MET A 33 -7.36 4.94 20.10
C MET A 33 -7.17 4.22 21.43
N ARG A 34 -7.33 2.88 21.46
CA ARG A 34 -7.07 2.06 22.64
C ARG A 34 -5.62 2.15 23.10
N PHE A 35 -4.68 2.07 22.15
CA PHE A 35 -3.24 2.20 22.41
C PHE A 35 -2.81 3.54 22.99
N ASP A 36 -3.45 4.63 22.54
CA ASP A 36 -3.13 5.97 23.04
C ASP A 36 -3.75 6.24 24.41
N ALA A 37 -4.94 5.68 24.67
CA ALA A 37 -5.71 5.94 25.88
C ALA A 37 -5.29 5.08 27.10
N ASP A 38 -4.79 3.87 26.88
CA ASP A 38 -4.53 2.90 27.96
C ASP A 38 -3.05 2.47 28.00
N PRO A 39 -2.27 2.93 29.00
CA PRO A 39 -0.87 2.54 29.17
C PRO A 39 -0.64 1.03 29.35
N ALA A 40 -1.57 0.33 30.02
CA ALA A 40 -1.45 -1.11 30.22
C ALA A 40 -1.71 -1.87 28.92
N PHE A 41 -2.67 -1.42 28.11
CA PHE A 41 -2.86 -1.95 26.76
C PHE A 41 -1.64 -1.68 25.89
N LYS A 42 -1.07 -0.48 25.95
CA LYS A 42 0.15 -0.11 25.22
C LYS A 42 1.31 -1.05 25.54
N GLU A 43 1.52 -1.37 26.81
CA GLU A 43 2.56 -2.31 27.23
C GLU A 43 2.32 -3.72 26.64
N ARG A 44 1.09 -4.26 26.78
CA ARG A 44 0.73 -5.55 26.15
C ARG A 44 0.94 -5.53 24.64
N ALA A 45 0.54 -4.44 23.99
CA ALA A 45 0.66 -4.25 22.55
C ALA A 45 2.11 -4.20 22.06
N GLN A 46 3.05 -3.70 22.88
CA GLN A 46 4.48 -3.74 22.60
C GLN A 46 5.06 -5.13 22.83
N GLN A 47 4.69 -5.79 23.94
CA GLN A 47 5.10 -7.17 24.21
C GLN A 47 4.62 -8.12 23.11
N ALA A 48 3.42 -7.92 22.57
CA ALA A 48 2.88 -8.71 21.45
C ALA A 48 3.78 -8.70 20.20
N VAL A 49 4.48 -7.59 19.94
CA VAL A 49 5.44 -7.51 18.82
C VAL A 49 6.63 -8.43 19.09
N VAL A 50 7.16 -8.41 20.30
CA VAL A 50 8.27 -9.28 20.72
C VAL A 50 7.85 -10.75 20.62
N ARG A 51 6.65 -11.10 21.07
CA ARG A 51 6.11 -12.47 21.00
C ARG A 51 5.91 -12.94 19.55
N LEU A 52 5.42 -12.06 18.69
CA LEU A 52 5.28 -12.32 17.25
C LEU A 52 6.65 -12.57 16.60
N GLN A 53 7.63 -11.70 16.85
CA GLN A 53 8.99 -11.80 16.32
C GLN A 53 9.73 -13.03 16.86
N GLY A 54 9.54 -13.34 18.16
CA GLY A 54 10.05 -14.55 18.81
C GLY A 54 9.39 -15.86 18.31
N GLY A 55 8.31 -15.74 17.54
CA GLY A 55 7.72 -16.85 16.80
C GLY A 55 6.62 -17.62 17.50
N GLU A 56 6.01 -17.03 18.54
CA GLU A 56 4.91 -17.66 19.25
C GLU A 56 3.72 -17.99 18.34
N ALA A 57 3.26 -19.24 18.37
CA ALA A 57 2.25 -19.75 17.45
C ALA A 57 0.93 -18.98 17.52
N LYS A 58 0.47 -18.64 18.74
CA LYS A 58 -0.77 -17.86 18.95
C LYS A 58 -0.71 -16.51 18.24
N TYR A 59 0.40 -15.78 18.42
CA TYR A 59 0.61 -14.47 17.83
C TYR A 59 0.78 -14.54 16.31
N ARG A 60 1.51 -15.54 15.79
CA ARG A 60 1.65 -15.78 14.35
C ARG A 60 0.31 -16.11 13.67
N ARG A 61 -0.54 -16.93 14.30
CA ARG A 61 -1.88 -17.23 13.79
C ARG A 61 -2.76 -15.97 13.73
N ALA A 62 -2.77 -15.19 14.81
CA ALA A 62 -3.51 -13.92 14.86
C ALA A 62 -3.03 -12.94 13.78
N TRP A 63 -1.71 -12.78 13.63
CA TRP A 63 -1.10 -11.95 12.59
C TRP A 63 -1.50 -12.43 11.18
N THR A 64 -1.38 -13.73 10.90
CA THR A 64 -1.72 -14.32 9.60
C THR A 64 -3.16 -14.00 9.23
N LYS A 65 -4.08 -14.13 10.18
CA LYS A 65 -5.51 -13.86 9.98
C LYS A 65 -5.79 -12.40 9.65
N ILE A 66 -5.14 -11.47 10.35
CA ILE A 66 -5.22 -10.03 10.05
C ILE A 66 -4.69 -9.74 8.63
N CYS A 67 -3.56 -10.36 8.26
CA CYS A 67 -3.00 -10.23 6.91
C CYS A 67 -3.92 -10.80 5.83
N GLU A 68 -4.57 -11.94 6.06
CA GLU A 68 -5.51 -12.54 5.11
C GLU A 68 -6.73 -11.65 4.85
N ILE A 69 -7.26 -10.98 5.89
CA ILE A 69 -8.37 -10.03 5.74
C ILE A 69 -7.91 -8.84 4.89
N SER A 70 -6.74 -8.28 5.21
CA SER A 70 -6.15 -7.18 4.46
C SER A 70 -5.92 -7.55 2.98
N ARG A 71 -5.39 -8.76 2.71
CA ARG A 71 -5.16 -9.25 1.34
C ARG A 71 -6.46 -9.34 0.54
N ARG A 72 -7.56 -9.79 1.14
CA ARG A 72 -8.86 -9.86 0.45
C ARG A 72 -9.41 -8.49 0.09
N GLU A 73 -9.20 -7.48 0.94
CA GLU A 73 -9.58 -6.10 0.64
C GLU A 73 -8.73 -5.51 -0.49
N PHE A 74 -7.40 -5.73 -0.46
CA PHE A 74 -6.51 -5.28 -1.51
C PHE A 74 -6.73 -5.98 -2.85
N ASP A 75 -7.01 -7.29 -2.85
CA ASP A 75 -7.27 -8.06 -4.07
C ASP A 75 -8.48 -7.51 -4.85
N GLN A 76 -9.53 -7.07 -4.16
CA GLN A 76 -10.68 -6.41 -4.81
C GLN A 76 -10.25 -5.16 -5.59
N VAL A 77 -9.33 -4.37 -5.03
CA VAL A 77 -8.78 -3.18 -5.69
C VAL A 77 -7.89 -3.57 -6.86
N TYR A 78 -6.99 -4.54 -6.67
CA TYR A 78 -6.07 -4.97 -7.72
C TYR A 78 -6.78 -5.58 -8.91
N GLN A 79 -7.82 -6.40 -8.69
CA GLN A 79 -8.63 -6.96 -9.77
C GLN A 79 -9.34 -5.87 -10.58
N ARG A 80 -9.99 -4.90 -9.91
CA ARG A 80 -10.63 -3.75 -10.57
C ARG A 80 -9.65 -2.93 -11.40
N LEU A 81 -8.41 -2.79 -10.91
CA LEU A 81 -7.36 -2.04 -11.61
C LEU A 81 -6.63 -2.88 -12.67
N GLY A 82 -6.88 -4.19 -12.76
CA GLY A 82 -6.16 -5.10 -13.65
C GLY A 82 -4.68 -5.26 -13.30
N VAL A 83 -4.34 -5.16 -12.01
CA VAL A 83 -2.97 -5.23 -11.48
C VAL A 83 -2.70 -6.62 -10.94
N HIS A 84 -1.54 -7.19 -11.26
CA HIS A 84 -1.09 -8.49 -10.74
C HIS A 84 0.20 -8.26 -9.97
N LEU A 85 0.27 -8.76 -8.74
CA LEU A 85 1.37 -8.54 -7.82
C LEU A 85 1.78 -9.85 -7.15
N GLU A 86 3.08 -10.07 -7.02
CA GLU A 86 3.63 -11.05 -6.11
C GLU A 86 3.92 -10.36 -4.76
N GLU A 87 3.22 -10.75 -3.70
CA GLU A 87 3.38 -10.14 -2.39
C GLU A 87 4.69 -10.59 -1.73
N LYS A 88 5.64 -9.66 -1.57
CA LYS A 88 6.83 -9.83 -0.71
C LYS A 88 6.89 -8.71 0.35
N GLY A 89 6.07 -8.85 1.39
CA GLY A 89 6.07 -7.95 2.54
C GLY A 89 7.33 -8.06 3.40
N GLU A 90 7.52 -7.15 4.35
CA GLU A 90 8.73 -7.09 5.21
C GLU A 90 9.04 -8.42 5.90
N SER A 91 8.00 -9.12 6.37
CA SER A 91 8.14 -10.41 7.06
C SER A 91 8.80 -11.52 6.23
N PHE A 92 8.72 -11.45 4.89
CA PHE A 92 9.39 -12.38 3.99
C PHE A 92 10.92 -12.33 4.16
N TYR A 93 11.46 -11.13 4.43
CA TYR A 93 12.89 -10.91 4.52
C TYR A 93 13.47 -11.28 5.91
N ASN A 94 12.61 -11.68 6.87
CA ASN A 94 13.03 -11.99 8.24
C ASN A 94 14.19 -13.00 8.35
N PRO A 95 14.20 -14.11 7.61
CA PRO A 95 15.28 -15.08 7.69
C PRO A 95 16.64 -14.57 7.17
N TYR A 96 16.65 -13.51 6.37
CA TYR A 96 17.87 -12.98 5.74
C TYR A 96 18.55 -11.90 6.58
N PHE A 97 17.89 -11.33 7.60
CA PHE A 97 18.50 -10.30 8.46
C PHE A 97 19.83 -10.71 9.09
N PRO A 98 19.99 -11.92 9.68
CA PRO A 98 21.24 -12.26 10.34
C PRO A 98 22.46 -12.19 9.40
N GLY A 99 22.36 -12.76 8.19
CA GLY A 99 23.48 -12.77 7.23
C GLY A 99 23.80 -11.38 6.68
N VAL A 100 22.78 -10.55 6.47
CA VAL A 100 22.98 -9.18 6.02
C VAL A 100 23.62 -8.31 7.11
N ILE A 101 23.17 -8.43 8.36
CA ILE A 101 23.76 -7.72 9.50
C ILE A 101 25.22 -8.11 9.67
N GLU A 102 25.56 -9.38 9.49
CA GLU A 102 26.94 -9.88 9.58
C GLU A 102 27.84 -9.25 8.50
N GLU A 103 27.41 -9.30 7.23
CA GLU A 103 28.16 -8.75 6.11
C GLU A 103 28.37 -7.24 6.25
N LEU A 104 27.32 -6.53 6.64
CA LEU A 104 27.35 -5.10 6.84
C LEU A 104 28.17 -4.68 8.07
N SER A 105 28.10 -5.45 9.15
CA SER A 105 28.93 -5.23 10.34
C SER A 105 30.41 -5.40 10.01
N ARG A 106 30.77 -6.36 9.16
CA ARG A 106 32.13 -6.54 8.64
C ARG A 106 32.63 -5.31 7.87
N GLN A 107 31.74 -4.61 7.20
CA GLN A 107 32.05 -3.40 6.44
C GLN A 107 31.88 -2.10 7.25
N GLY A 108 31.39 -2.18 8.50
CA GLY A 108 31.10 -1.02 9.34
C GLY A 108 29.88 -0.20 8.87
N LEU A 109 28.94 -0.83 8.16
CA LEU A 109 27.81 -0.18 7.47
C LEU A 109 26.48 -0.81 7.87
N ILE A 110 25.99 -0.63 9.09
CA ILE A 110 24.78 -1.34 9.55
C ILE A 110 23.50 -0.65 9.05
N GLU A 111 22.88 -1.18 7.99
CA GLU A 111 21.43 -1.32 7.70
C GLU A 111 21.19 -1.87 6.28
N GLU A 112 20.11 -2.67 6.05
CA GLU A 112 19.40 -2.96 4.77
C GLU A 112 19.38 -4.41 4.22
N THR A 113 18.25 -5.13 4.33
CA THR A 113 18.12 -6.53 3.89
C THR A 113 17.39 -6.78 2.57
N ALA A 114 16.37 -5.98 2.26
CA ALA A 114 15.56 -6.19 1.06
C ALA A 114 16.37 -5.94 -0.22
N LEU A 115 17.26 -4.95 -0.22
CA LEU A 115 18.15 -4.69 -1.36
C LEU A 115 19.13 -5.85 -1.56
N TRP A 116 19.76 -6.32 -0.48
CA TRP A 116 20.69 -7.45 -0.55
C TRP A 116 20.02 -8.67 -1.18
N TYR A 117 18.81 -9.03 -0.73
CA TYR A 117 18.07 -10.17 -1.30
C TYR A 117 17.82 -9.99 -2.81
N ARG A 118 17.35 -8.82 -3.24
CA ARG A 118 17.06 -8.54 -4.66
C ARG A 118 18.32 -8.62 -5.52
N LEU A 119 19.45 -8.16 -5.01
CA LEU A 119 20.72 -8.18 -5.73
C LEU A 119 21.37 -9.58 -5.74
N ASN A 120 21.28 -10.32 -4.65
CA ASN A 120 22.04 -11.56 -4.46
C ASN A 120 21.24 -12.82 -4.75
N GLU A 121 19.95 -12.87 -4.40
CA GLU A 121 19.08 -14.02 -4.62
C GLU A 121 18.31 -13.88 -5.94
N GLU A 122 17.64 -12.74 -6.15
CA GLU A 122 16.89 -12.51 -7.40
C GLU A 122 17.80 -12.13 -8.58
N LYS A 123 19.05 -11.73 -8.31
CA LYS A 123 20.00 -11.23 -9.31
C LYS A 123 19.41 -10.09 -10.16
N ALA A 124 18.60 -9.23 -9.53
CA ALA A 124 17.94 -8.12 -10.21
C ALA A 124 18.99 -7.13 -10.75
N GLU A 125 18.95 -6.88 -12.06
CA GLU A 125 19.82 -5.89 -12.68
C GLU A 125 19.29 -4.48 -12.43
N TRP A 126 17.97 -4.24 -12.45
CA TRP A 126 17.40 -2.93 -12.17
C TRP A 126 16.21 -3.02 -11.23
N ILE A 127 16.31 -2.31 -10.10
CA ILE A 127 15.29 -2.23 -9.06
C ILE A 127 14.70 -0.83 -9.06
N ILE A 128 13.39 -0.71 -9.29
CA ILE A 128 12.68 0.58 -9.30
C ILE A 128 11.77 0.64 -8.07
N TYR A 129 12.03 1.62 -7.20
CA TYR A 129 11.26 1.91 -5.99
C TYR A 129 10.26 3.03 -6.28
N VAL A 130 8.97 2.70 -6.35
CA VAL A 130 7.90 3.67 -6.58
C VAL A 130 7.23 4.02 -5.26
N THR A 131 7.51 5.20 -4.70
CA THR A 131 6.92 5.65 -3.43
C THR A 131 6.63 7.16 -3.46
N ASP A 132 5.98 7.67 -2.43
CA ASP A 132 5.81 9.11 -2.22
C ASP A 132 7.16 9.87 -2.25
N VAL A 133 7.16 11.08 -2.81
CA VAL A 133 8.35 11.94 -2.94
C VAL A 133 8.93 12.36 -1.59
N GLY A 134 8.14 12.37 -0.52
CA GLY A 134 8.62 12.63 0.84
C GLY A 134 9.61 11.58 1.35
N GLN A 135 9.70 10.41 0.70
CA GLN A 135 10.70 9.37 1.00
C GLN A 135 12.00 9.54 0.20
N GLN A 136 12.15 10.58 -0.62
CA GLN A 136 13.33 10.75 -1.47
C GLN A 136 14.63 10.77 -0.65
N GLN A 137 14.68 11.53 0.45
CA GLN A 137 15.87 11.59 1.31
C GLN A 137 16.22 10.22 1.91
N HIS A 138 15.20 9.43 2.29
CA HIS A 138 15.40 8.07 2.78
C HIS A 138 16.05 7.20 1.70
N PHE A 139 15.55 7.23 0.46
CA PHE A 139 16.13 6.47 -0.65
C PHE A 139 17.53 6.96 -1.06
N GLU A 140 17.81 8.26 -0.97
CA GLU A 140 19.15 8.81 -1.22
C GLU A 140 20.17 8.29 -0.20
N MET A 141 19.82 8.31 1.09
CA MET A 141 20.65 7.73 2.15
C MET A 141 20.84 6.23 1.95
N PHE A 142 19.76 5.52 1.63
CA PHE A 142 19.73 4.08 1.36
C PHE A 142 20.66 3.69 0.19
N PHE A 143 20.52 4.32 -0.98
CA PHE A 143 21.40 4.05 -2.11
C PHE A 143 22.86 4.46 -1.84
N SER A 144 23.09 5.49 -1.03
CA SER A 144 24.43 5.89 -0.61
C SER A 144 25.08 4.83 0.28
N ALA A 145 24.34 4.28 1.24
CA ALA A 145 24.81 3.18 2.08
C ALA A 145 25.14 1.93 1.23
N ALA A 146 24.24 1.55 0.32
CA ALA A 146 24.46 0.42 -0.58
C ALA A 146 25.68 0.58 -1.50
N LYS A 147 25.93 1.80 -2.01
CA LYS A 147 27.15 2.11 -2.79
C LYS A 147 28.41 2.01 -1.93
N ARG A 148 28.36 2.52 -0.69
CA ARG A 148 29.47 2.40 0.26
C ARG A 148 29.74 0.94 0.62
N ALA A 149 28.70 0.11 0.65
CA ALA A 149 28.80 -1.34 0.88
C ALA A 149 29.28 -2.14 -0.34
N GLY A 150 29.51 -1.46 -1.47
CA GLY A 150 29.89 -2.10 -2.73
C GLY A 150 28.78 -2.92 -3.39
N TRP A 151 27.53 -2.79 -2.95
CA TRP A 151 26.39 -3.52 -3.51
C TRP A 151 25.85 -2.88 -4.80
N LEU A 152 25.97 -1.55 -4.90
CA LEU A 152 25.61 -0.79 -6.09
C LEU A 152 26.85 -0.07 -6.66
N PRO A 153 27.00 0.05 -7.98
CA PRO A 153 28.07 0.81 -8.60
C PRO A 153 28.02 2.30 -8.25
N CYS A 154 29.20 2.92 -8.07
CA CYS A 154 29.32 4.33 -7.73
C CYS A 154 29.08 5.27 -8.92
N ASP A 155 29.29 4.81 -10.15
CA ASP A 155 29.26 5.64 -11.38
C ASP A 155 27.84 5.95 -11.89
N GLY A 156 26.83 5.26 -11.36
CA GLY A 156 25.43 5.39 -11.76
C GLY A 156 25.14 4.93 -13.20
N LYS A 157 26.08 4.26 -13.86
CA LYS A 157 25.96 3.80 -15.27
C LYS A 157 26.12 2.29 -15.40
N ALA A 158 26.88 1.67 -14.50
CA ALA A 158 26.98 0.22 -14.43
C ALA A 158 25.75 -0.40 -13.74
N TYR A 159 25.54 -1.69 -14.02
CA TYR A 159 24.56 -2.53 -13.35
C TYR A 159 25.23 -3.30 -12.19
N PRO A 160 24.48 -3.66 -11.12
CA PRO A 160 23.05 -3.45 -10.93
C PRO A 160 22.66 -2.01 -10.52
N GLN A 161 21.44 -1.59 -10.83
CA GLN A 161 20.91 -0.25 -10.57
C GLN A 161 19.73 -0.28 -9.61
N ALA A 162 19.64 0.76 -8.78
CA ALA A 162 18.47 1.04 -7.95
C ALA A 162 18.01 2.48 -8.16
N THR A 163 16.73 2.68 -8.46
CA THR A 163 16.16 4.00 -8.77
C THR A 163 14.93 4.25 -7.94
N HIS A 164 14.83 5.44 -7.35
CA HIS A 164 13.59 5.91 -6.72
C HIS A 164 12.79 6.75 -7.72
N VAL A 165 11.54 6.39 -7.92
CA VAL A 165 10.56 7.14 -8.71
C VAL A 165 9.52 7.66 -7.73
N GLY A 166 9.74 8.90 -7.28
CA GLY A 166 8.83 9.63 -6.41
C GLY A 166 7.53 9.98 -7.11
N PHE A 167 6.40 9.86 -6.43
CA PHE A 167 5.15 10.50 -6.82
C PHE A 167 4.68 11.55 -5.79
N GLY A 168 4.05 12.62 -6.27
CA GLY A 168 3.55 13.71 -5.43
C GLY A 168 2.26 13.38 -4.67
N LEU A 169 1.86 14.29 -3.79
CA LEU A 169 0.60 14.16 -3.05
C LEU A 169 -0.61 14.40 -3.96
N VAL A 170 -1.65 13.60 -3.76
CA VAL A 170 -2.98 13.87 -4.32
C VAL A 170 -3.60 14.99 -3.49
N LEU A 171 -3.94 16.12 -4.13
CA LEU A 171 -4.58 17.25 -3.48
C LEU A 171 -6.08 17.29 -3.81
N GLY A 172 -6.87 17.82 -2.89
CA GLY A 172 -8.26 18.18 -3.14
C GLY A 172 -8.40 19.60 -3.69
N ASP A 173 -9.63 20.00 -3.93
CA ASP A 173 -9.96 21.28 -4.57
C ASP A 173 -9.53 22.50 -3.73
N ASP A 174 -9.31 22.30 -2.43
CA ASP A 174 -8.80 23.30 -1.50
C ASP A 174 -7.27 23.46 -1.54
N GLY A 175 -6.58 22.74 -2.43
CA GLY A 175 -5.12 22.70 -2.54
C GLY A 175 -4.45 22.03 -1.34
N LYS A 176 -5.20 21.36 -0.46
CA LYS A 176 -4.67 20.56 0.64
C LYS A 176 -4.73 19.08 0.28
N ARG A 177 -4.08 18.25 1.08
CA ARG A 177 -4.07 16.79 0.90
C ARG A 177 -5.51 16.28 0.76
N PHE A 178 -5.76 15.51 -0.30
CA PHE A 178 -7.09 14.99 -0.62
C PHE A 178 -7.69 14.26 0.58
N ARG A 179 -8.82 14.79 1.06
CA ARG A 179 -9.63 14.29 2.17
C ARG A 179 -11.09 14.58 1.86
N THR A 180 -12.00 13.76 2.35
CA THR A 180 -13.44 14.07 2.32
C THR A 180 -13.77 15.26 3.22
N ARG A 181 -14.99 15.79 3.07
CA ARG A 181 -15.54 16.87 3.93
C ARG A 181 -15.65 16.44 5.40
N SER A 182 -15.79 15.14 5.68
CA SER A 182 -15.43 14.52 6.96
C SER A 182 -13.95 14.17 6.91
N THR A 183 -13.22 14.43 7.98
CA THR A 183 -11.77 14.22 8.19
C THR A 183 -11.23 12.78 7.97
N GLU A 184 -11.97 11.93 7.26
CA GLU A 184 -11.68 10.54 6.99
C GLU A 184 -10.91 10.35 5.67
N VAL A 185 -10.13 9.28 5.66
CA VAL A 185 -9.38 8.84 4.47
C VAL A 185 -10.37 8.16 3.53
N VAL A 186 -10.45 8.65 2.29
CA VAL A 186 -11.30 8.04 1.25
C VAL A 186 -10.72 6.69 0.85
N ARG A 187 -11.54 5.64 0.88
CA ARG A 187 -11.10 4.32 0.40
C ARG A 187 -11.05 4.35 -1.13
N LEU A 188 -10.01 3.74 -1.70
CA LEU A 188 -9.85 3.69 -3.15
C LEU A 188 -11.02 2.98 -3.84
N VAL A 189 -11.62 1.98 -3.18
CA VAL A 189 -12.82 1.29 -3.66
C VAL A 189 -13.96 2.29 -3.88
N ASP A 190 -14.24 3.15 -2.90
CA ASP A 190 -15.30 4.15 -2.98
C ASP A 190 -15.03 5.17 -4.10
N LEU A 191 -13.77 5.57 -4.27
CA LEU A 191 -13.37 6.47 -5.36
C LEU A 191 -13.59 5.85 -6.74
N LEU A 192 -13.27 4.56 -6.89
CA LEU A 192 -13.48 3.83 -8.14
C LEU A 192 -14.98 3.63 -8.42
N ASP A 193 -15.77 3.34 -7.40
CA ASP A 193 -17.23 3.22 -7.52
C ASP A 193 -17.86 4.56 -7.93
N GLU A 194 -17.44 5.66 -7.33
CA GLU A 194 -17.90 7.00 -7.70
C GLU A 194 -17.54 7.36 -9.15
N ALA A 195 -16.29 7.11 -9.56
CA ALA A 195 -15.85 7.35 -10.93
C ALA A 195 -16.64 6.53 -11.96
N LYS A 196 -16.96 5.28 -11.63
CA LYS A 196 -17.80 4.40 -12.44
C LYS A 196 -19.24 4.92 -12.52
N ASN A 197 -19.85 5.27 -11.39
CA ASN A 197 -21.22 5.79 -11.33
C ASN A 197 -21.37 7.08 -12.13
N HIS A 198 -20.42 8.00 -11.99
CA HIS A 198 -20.40 9.24 -12.76
C HIS A 198 -20.24 8.98 -14.27
N SER A 199 -19.38 8.05 -14.66
CA SER A 199 -19.22 7.65 -16.06
C SER A 199 -20.48 7.00 -16.62
N LYS A 200 -21.18 6.18 -15.82
CA LYS A 200 -22.46 5.56 -16.18
C LYS A 200 -23.53 6.63 -16.40
N ALA A 201 -23.67 7.59 -15.49
CA ALA A 201 -24.62 8.69 -15.62
C ALA A 201 -24.37 9.49 -16.91
N ALA A 202 -23.11 9.82 -17.22
CA ALA A 202 -22.76 10.52 -18.45
C ALA A 202 -23.06 9.70 -19.73
N LEU A 203 -22.94 8.38 -19.70
CA LEU A 203 -23.33 7.50 -20.81
C LEU A 203 -24.85 7.45 -21.00
N ILE A 204 -25.62 7.42 -19.90
CA ILE A 204 -27.09 7.47 -19.92
C ILE A 204 -27.58 8.81 -20.47
N GLU A 205 -27.00 9.94 -20.04
CA GLU A 205 -27.33 11.26 -20.58
C GLU A 205 -27.10 11.38 -22.10
N ARG A 206 -26.17 10.58 -22.64
CA ARG A 206 -25.89 10.48 -24.07
C ARG A 206 -26.81 9.48 -24.80
N GLY A 207 -27.79 8.91 -24.12
CA GLY A 207 -28.79 7.99 -24.67
C GLY A 207 -28.29 6.55 -24.91
N LYS A 208 -27.18 6.15 -24.28
CA LYS A 208 -26.60 4.80 -24.47
C LYS A 208 -27.37 3.68 -23.80
N ASP A 209 -28.23 4.00 -22.84
CA ASP A 209 -29.15 3.07 -22.20
C ASP A 209 -30.23 2.52 -23.14
N ALA A 210 -30.56 3.25 -24.21
CA ALA A 210 -31.50 2.78 -25.24
C ALA A 210 -30.82 1.89 -26.30
N GLU A 211 -29.50 2.00 -26.47
CA GLU A 211 -28.74 1.31 -27.53
C GLU A 211 -28.03 0.06 -27.03
N TRP A 212 -27.60 0.05 -25.77
CA TRP A 212 -26.72 -0.98 -25.22
C TRP A 212 -27.44 -1.85 -24.20
N SER A 213 -26.95 -3.08 -24.01
CA SER A 213 -27.38 -3.90 -22.89
C SER A 213 -26.88 -3.32 -21.57
N ASP A 214 -27.58 -3.59 -20.47
CA ASP A 214 -27.13 -3.20 -19.12
C ASP A 214 -25.69 -3.65 -18.83
N LYS A 215 -25.32 -4.82 -19.36
CA LYS A 215 -23.97 -5.38 -19.21
C LYS A 215 -22.92 -4.54 -19.94
N ASP A 216 -23.19 -4.16 -21.20
CA ASP A 216 -22.24 -3.37 -22.00
C ASP A 216 -22.10 -1.94 -21.45
N LEU A 217 -23.21 -1.38 -20.97
CA LEU A 217 -23.22 -0.09 -20.28
C LEU A 217 -22.36 -0.12 -19.02
N GLU A 218 -22.52 -1.17 -18.20
CA GLU A 218 -21.77 -1.34 -16.95
C GLU A 218 -20.26 -1.53 -17.20
N GLN A 219 -19.89 -2.38 -18.16
CA GLN A 219 -18.50 -2.62 -18.54
C GLN A 219 -17.83 -1.37 -19.11
N THR A 220 -18.57 -0.60 -19.94
CA THR A 220 -18.03 0.63 -20.53
C THR A 220 -17.88 1.72 -19.47
N ALA A 221 -18.86 1.89 -18.58
CA ALA A 221 -18.77 2.84 -17.48
C ALA A 221 -17.58 2.53 -16.56
N GLU A 222 -17.32 1.25 -16.30
CA GLU A 222 -16.17 0.79 -15.53
C GLU A 222 -14.85 1.12 -16.22
N ALA A 223 -14.70 0.75 -17.50
CA ALA A 223 -13.49 1.03 -18.27
C ALA A 223 -13.20 2.53 -18.38
N VAL A 224 -14.22 3.35 -18.64
CA VAL A 224 -14.10 4.82 -18.74
C VAL A 224 -13.79 5.43 -17.38
N GLY A 225 -14.52 5.04 -16.32
CA GLY A 225 -14.32 5.57 -14.97
C GLY A 225 -12.92 5.25 -14.42
N TYR A 226 -12.51 3.98 -14.51
CA TYR A 226 -11.18 3.56 -14.02
C TYR A 226 -10.07 4.14 -14.91
N GLY A 227 -10.30 4.24 -16.22
CA GLY A 227 -9.39 4.90 -17.15
C GLY A 227 -9.19 6.39 -16.83
N ALA A 228 -10.26 7.10 -16.46
CA ALA A 228 -10.19 8.51 -16.07
C ALA A 228 -9.36 8.69 -14.78
N VAL A 229 -9.56 7.84 -13.78
CA VAL A 229 -8.77 7.85 -12.53
C VAL A 229 -7.29 7.58 -12.84
N LYS A 230 -6.97 6.55 -13.64
CA LYS A 230 -5.59 6.24 -14.06
C LYS A 230 -4.94 7.41 -14.82
N LYS A 231 -5.67 8.03 -15.75
CA LYS A 231 -5.18 9.16 -16.55
C LYS A 231 -4.91 10.40 -15.71
N LEU A 232 -5.72 10.65 -14.68
CA LEU A 232 -5.49 11.76 -13.74
C LEU A 232 -4.13 11.61 -13.04
N LEU A 233 -3.77 10.39 -12.63
CA LEU A 233 -2.50 10.09 -11.97
C LEU A 233 -1.28 10.20 -12.90
N GLN A 234 -1.48 10.23 -14.22
CA GLN A 234 -0.40 10.33 -15.21
C GLN A 234 -0.01 11.79 -15.56
N ARG A 235 -0.74 12.80 -15.06
CA ARG A 235 -0.56 14.20 -15.51
C ARG A 235 0.73 14.87 -15.03
N SER A 236 1.48 14.29 -14.09
CA SER A 236 2.94 14.39 -13.89
C SER A 236 3.27 13.64 -12.60
N PRO A 237 4.30 12.77 -12.56
CA PRO A 237 4.68 12.07 -11.32
C PRO A 237 4.95 13.02 -10.16
N THR A 238 5.47 14.22 -10.46
CA THR A 238 5.93 15.21 -9.47
C THR A 238 5.00 16.42 -9.30
N SER A 239 3.87 16.51 -10.01
CA SER A 239 2.97 17.67 -9.91
C SER A 239 1.60 17.32 -9.34
N VAL A 240 1.03 18.30 -8.64
CA VAL A 240 -0.26 18.28 -7.97
C VAL A 240 -1.38 17.90 -8.94
N ALA A 241 -2.04 16.77 -8.69
CA ALA A 241 -3.27 16.41 -9.39
C ALA A 241 -4.45 17.17 -8.78
N ASN A 242 -5.00 18.15 -9.51
CA ASN A 242 -6.27 18.81 -9.20
C ASN A 242 -7.43 18.08 -9.90
N LEU A 243 -8.39 17.61 -9.11
CA LEU A 243 -9.54 16.82 -9.56
C LEU A 243 -10.54 17.59 -10.45
N GLU A 244 -10.60 18.92 -10.36
CA GLU A 244 -11.48 19.76 -11.21
C GLU A 244 -11.03 19.92 -12.67
N SER A 245 -9.82 19.52 -13.04
CA SER A 245 -9.43 19.50 -14.46
C SER A 245 -10.14 18.40 -15.27
N CYS A 246 -11.00 17.60 -14.61
CA CYS A 246 -11.97 16.68 -15.19
C CYS A 246 -13.15 17.42 -15.82
N SER A 247 -12.88 18.24 -16.83
CA SER A 247 -13.90 18.48 -17.84
C SER A 247 -14.01 17.21 -18.70
N PHE A 248 -15.04 16.40 -18.48
CA PHE A 248 -15.46 15.28 -19.35
C PHE A 248 -15.93 15.76 -20.76
N ARG A 249 -15.46 16.92 -21.23
CA ARG A 249 -15.89 17.56 -22.49
C ARG A 249 -15.25 16.96 -23.74
N SER A 250 -14.45 15.90 -23.63
CA SER A 250 -13.76 15.30 -24.78
C SER A 250 -13.58 13.79 -24.61
N PHE A 251 -14.71 13.10 -24.52
CA PHE A 251 -14.92 11.80 -25.13
C PHE A 251 -16.21 11.89 -25.94
#